data_AF-A0A3Q2QUV6-F1
#
_entry.id   AF-A0A3Q2QUV6-F1
#
_cell.length_a   1.000
_cell.length_b   1.000
_cell.length_c   1.000
_cell.angle_alpha   90.00
_cell.angle_beta   90.00
_cell.angle_gamma   90.00
#
_symmetry.space_group_name_H-M   'P 1'
#
loop_
_entity.id
_entity.type
_entity.pdbx_description
1 polymer ?
#
loop_
_entity_poly.entity_id
_entity_poly.type
_entity_poly.pdbx_seq_one_letter_code
_entity_poly.pdbx_strand_id
1 'polypeptide(L)'
;MASDQMLMPALGRPFALGMLYDARQDRLITDFTLWNRETIHKFTTRMTQNSSDYETTASESIETKASLLKANPSLIAGVLSGLVEVGGSANYLNDKKEFKNQSRVILQYKATSAFQRLDMSHHDAKKQQIKYVFKNSLATHVVTGILYGANAFFVFDSEKLESHSLRSMEASMQSLIKKIPKLDPDENTVKKLREEKNVMEKVSCKFYGDFILGKNPTTFEEAVGAYRKLPGLLGTNGEKSVPVRVWLTPLKNLDPAAAELKADLSDGLLRKIENVLEALRETEMRCNDIMENEVAKTLPHIYKKLKSFQHICEKYRKTVQQTLQEKIPPIRAGEKEDSLENFLDVQENSPFSQNNLNTWLDNLVREINVIASCLAMMKGIKIITEKSDLDRQVLGMEEVLCFVFTSTETNDPFMDQMVDYLKETPTSITPPAKDQWFYSAEVLENIKQKANMMSETAKSLGTSRRFSFLVAALPDEEFIGATIYHYRRGVLKTRDFSKPAIHRVRNITDKQDLMWCKSKCFYFHLKPKLCFQGQVLGEGPEKVQPKTPTTYNKWMSCSLTWTRVTGAPPWNQAWRWGTLASAWWPGFCPWSPAGLSPKR
;
A
#
# COMPACT_ATOMS: atom_id res chain seq x y z
N MET A 1 5.30 -24.50 -50.88
CA MET A 1 5.93 -24.37 -49.55
C MET A 1 5.20 -23.25 -48.85
N ALA A 2 4.51 -23.53 -47.74
CA ALA A 2 3.72 -22.52 -47.05
C ALA A 2 4.63 -21.33 -46.70
N SER A 3 4.26 -20.15 -47.17
CA SER A 3 4.92 -18.92 -46.76
C SER A 3 4.53 -18.71 -45.31
N ASP A 4 5.42 -18.93 -44.35
CA ASP A 4 5.11 -18.69 -42.93
C ASP A 4 5.09 -17.18 -42.67
N GLN A 5 4.02 -16.55 -43.14
CA GLN A 5 3.68 -15.17 -42.90
C GLN A 5 3.31 -15.03 -41.43
N MET A 6 4.01 -14.17 -40.71
CA MET A 6 3.77 -13.92 -39.30
C MET A 6 2.62 -12.92 -39.14
N LEU A 7 1.68 -13.22 -38.26
CA LEU A 7 0.59 -12.32 -37.88
C LEU A 7 0.82 -11.82 -36.46
N MET A 8 0.68 -10.51 -36.24
CA MET A 8 0.85 -9.93 -34.90
C MET A 8 -0.02 -8.69 -34.70
N PRO A 9 -0.36 -8.34 -33.45
CA PRO A 9 -1.03 -7.07 -33.15
C PRO A 9 -0.08 -5.88 -33.32
N ALA A 10 -0.64 -4.75 -33.76
CA ALA A 10 0.14 -3.53 -33.92
C ALA A 10 0.55 -2.88 -32.58
N LEU A 11 -0.27 -3.06 -31.54
CA LEU A 11 -0.06 -2.52 -30.19
C LEU A 11 0.16 -0.99 -30.16
N GLY A 12 -0.55 -0.25 -31.02
CA GLY A 12 -0.44 1.21 -31.13
C GLY A 12 0.82 1.71 -31.84
N ARG A 13 1.66 0.82 -32.38
CA ARG A 13 2.84 1.20 -33.16
C ARG A 13 2.45 1.63 -34.58
N PRO A 14 3.14 2.62 -35.18
CA PRO A 14 2.74 3.24 -36.45
C PRO A 14 3.17 2.40 -37.67
N PHE A 15 2.54 1.25 -37.88
CA PHE A 15 2.82 0.39 -39.02
C PHE A 15 2.33 0.97 -40.36
N ALA A 16 3.14 0.80 -41.41
CA ALA A 16 2.78 1.09 -42.80
C ALA A 16 3.27 -0.02 -43.74
N LEU A 17 2.62 -0.18 -44.90
CA LEU A 17 3.00 -1.19 -45.90
C LEU A 17 4.43 -0.94 -46.40
N GLY A 18 5.20 -2.02 -46.57
CA GLY A 18 6.59 -1.96 -47.02
C GLY A 18 7.60 -1.58 -45.94
N MET A 19 7.16 -1.25 -44.71
CA MET A 19 8.06 -1.06 -43.58
C MET A 19 8.75 -2.36 -43.19
N LEU A 20 9.95 -2.22 -42.67
CA LEU A 20 10.79 -3.34 -42.22
C LEU A 20 10.61 -3.58 -40.72
N TYR A 21 10.73 -4.83 -40.31
CA TYR A 21 10.54 -5.24 -38.92
C TYR A 21 11.62 -6.23 -38.50
N ASP A 22 12.21 -6.02 -37.32
CA ASP A 22 13.07 -7.00 -36.67
C ASP A 22 12.28 -7.74 -35.59
N ALA A 23 11.80 -8.94 -35.93
CA ALA A 23 11.06 -9.81 -35.02
C ALA A 23 11.87 -10.35 -33.84
N ARG A 24 13.21 -10.24 -33.85
CA ARG A 24 14.03 -10.67 -32.71
C ARG A 24 13.91 -9.66 -31.56
N GLN A 25 13.91 -8.37 -31.90
CA GLN A 25 13.78 -7.26 -30.96
C GLN A 25 12.35 -6.70 -30.87
N ASP A 26 11.41 -7.23 -31.65
CA ASP A 26 10.06 -6.69 -31.82
C ASP A 26 10.01 -5.19 -32.22
N ARG A 27 10.95 -4.79 -33.08
CA ARG A 27 11.19 -3.38 -33.43
C ARG A 27 10.82 -3.07 -34.88
N LEU A 28 10.10 -1.97 -35.06
CA LEU A 28 9.85 -1.37 -36.37
C LEU A 28 11.07 -0.57 -36.83
N ILE A 29 11.50 -0.77 -38.07
CA ILE A 29 12.60 -0.02 -38.69
C ILE A 29 11.97 1.05 -39.59
N THR A 30 12.13 2.31 -39.20
CA THR A 30 11.44 3.45 -39.84
C THR A 30 12.28 4.22 -40.85
N ASP A 31 13.58 3.94 -40.93
CA ASP A 31 14.51 4.72 -41.76
C ASP A 31 14.29 4.53 -43.27
N PHE A 32 13.87 3.34 -43.69
CA PHE A 32 13.65 2.99 -45.09
C PHE A 32 12.66 1.84 -45.25
N THR A 33 12.05 1.76 -46.44
CA THR A 33 11.12 0.70 -46.84
C THR A 33 11.77 -0.27 -47.82
N LEU A 34 11.23 -1.49 -47.93
CA LEU A 34 11.75 -2.48 -48.88
C LEU A 34 11.55 -2.07 -50.35
N TRP A 35 10.44 -1.38 -50.61
CA TRP A 35 10.04 -0.89 -51.93
C TRP A 35 9.82 0.62 -51.90
N ASN A 36 9.98 1.29 -53.04
CA ASN A 36 9.69 2.72 -53.15
C ASN A 36 8.19 3.00 -53.06
N ARG A 37 7.85 4.27 -52.84
CA ARG A 37 6.47 4.72 -52.64
C ARG A 37 5.58 4.42 -53.83
N GLU A 38 6.08 4.57 -55.06
CA GLU A 38 5.32 4.30 -56.28
C GLU A 38 4.95 2.83 -56.39
N THR A 39 5.88 1.92 -56.06
CA THR A 39 5.63 0.47 -56.07
C THR A 39 4.62 0.10 -55.00
N ILE A 40 4.78 0.58 -53.76
CA ILE A 40 3.84 0.32 -52.67
C ILE A 40 2.44 0.78 -53.09
N HIS A 41 2.31 2.00 -53.62
CA HIS A 41 1.02 2.53 -54.05
C HIS A 41 0.39 1.70 -55.18
N LYS A 42 1.18 1.37 -56.21
CA LYS A 42 0.71 0.58 -57.37
C LYS A 42 0.13 -0.77 -56.98
N PHE A 43 0.73 -1.45 -56.01
CA PHE A 43 0.33 -2.80 -55.62
C PHE A 43 -0.54 -2.84 -54.36
N THR A 44 -0.89 -1.69 -53.77
CA THR A 44 -1.77 -1.65 -52.61
C THR A 44 -3.21 -1.92 -53.04
N THR A 45 -3.81 -2.94 -52.46
CA THR A 45 -5.26 -3.18 -52.51
C THR A 45 -5.87 -2.89 -51.16
N ARG A 46 -7.09 -2.35 -51.14
CA ARG A 46 -7.85 -2.05 -49.92
C ARG A 46 -9.23 -2.68 -50.01
N MET A 47 -9.63 -3.39 -48.96
CA MET A 47 -10.93 -4.02 -48.82
C MET A 47 -11.58 -3.54 -47.53
N THR A 48 -12.89 -3.30 -47.56
CA THR A 48 -13.66 -3.00 -46.35
C THR A 48 -13.79 -4.26 -45.49
N GLN A 49 -13.52 -4.13 -44.20
CA GLN A 49 -13.60 -5.22 -43.23
C GLN A 49 -14.18 -4.69 -41.90
N ASN A 50 -15.44 -4.30 -41.96
CA ASN A 50 -16.16 -3.74 -40.80
C ASN A 50 -16.56 -4.86 -39.84
N SER A 51 -16.09 -4.78 -38.59
CA SER A 51 -16.56 -5.62 -37.50
C SER A 51 -16.48 -4.87 -36.17
N SER A 52 -17.32 -5.25 -35.21
CA SER A 52 -17.26 -4.76 -33.83
C SER A 52 -17.57 -5.91 -32.89
N ASP A 53 -16.81 -6.02 -31.81
CA ASP A 53 -16.92 -7.06 -30.81
C ASP A 53 -16.50 -6.55 -29.42
N TYR A 54 -16.79 -7.29 -28.36
CA TYR A 54 -16.35 -6.97 -27.01
C TYR A 54 -16.07 -8.22 -26.18
N GLU A 55 -15.24 -8.06 -25.18
CA GLU A 55 -14.86 -9.15 -24.28
C GLU A 55 -14.69 -8.62 -22.85
N THR A 56 -14.97 -9.45 -21.87
CA THR A 56 -14.81 -9.10 -20.44
C THR A 56 -13.96 -10.14 -19.73
N THR A 57 -13.01 -9.71 -18.92
CA THR A 57 -12.19 -10.60 -18.08
C THR A 57 -11.93 -9.98 -16.72
N ALA A 58 -11.64 -10.80 -15.72
CA ALA A 58 -11.03 -10.38 -14.46
C ALA A 58 -9.60 -10.91 -14.27
N SER A 59 -9.11 -11.72 -15.22
CA SER A 59 -7.75 -12.25 -15.19
C SER A 59 -6.79 -11.27 -15.88
N GLU A 60 -5.59 -11.14 -15.32
CA GLU A 60 -4.51 -10.29 -15.84
C GLU A 60 -3.25 -11.10 -16.22
N SER A 61 -3.33 -12.43 -16.33
CA SER A 61 -2.21 -13.31 -16.71
C SER A 61 -1.64 -12.95 -18.10
N ILE A 62 -0.41 -13.35 -18.38
CA ILE A 62 0.21 -13.16 -19.70
C ILE A 62 -0.65 -13.83 -20.77
N GLU A 63 -1.13 -15.06 -20.56
CA GLU A 63 -1.95 -15.75 -21.55
C GLU A 63 -3.30 -15.06 -21.77
N THR A 64 -3.89 -14.52 -20.69
CA THR A 64 -5.15 -13.77 -20.79
C THR A 64 -4.94 -12.49 -21.59
N LYS A 65 -3.89 -11.71 -21.28
CA LYS A 65 -3.53 -10.49 -22.02
C LYS A 65 -3.21 -10.80 -23.49
N ALA A 66 -2.50 -11.89 -23.76
CA ALA A 66 -2.19 -12.36 -25.10
C ALA A 66 -3.47 -12.72 -25.89
N SER A 67 -4.39 -13.46 -25.26
CA SER A 67 -5.68 -13.84 -25.86
C SER A 67 -6.52 -12.62 -26.24
N LEU A 68 -6.69 -11.66 -25.32
CA LEU A 68 -7.46 -10.42 -25.55
C LEU A 68 -6.92 -9.63 -26.76
N LEU A 69 -5.60 -9.57 -26.91
CA LEU A 69 -4.93 -8.85 -27.99
C LEU A 69 -4.69 -9.69 -29.25
N LYS A 70 -5.06 -10.97 -29.24
CA LYS A 70 -4.72 -11.95 -30.28
C LYS A 70 -3.22 -11.93 -30.60
N ALA A 71 -2.41 -11.88 -29.55
CA ALA A 71 -0.96 -11.79 -29.56
C ALA A 71 -0.32 -13.13 -29.25
N ASN A 72 0.94 -13.29 -29.66
CA ASN A 72 1.79 -14.35 -29.13
C ASN A 72 2.19 -13.99 -27.66
N PRO A 73 2.12 -14.91 -26.69
CA PRO A 73 2.61 -14.70 -25.33
C PRO A 73 4.04 -14.14 -25.25
N SER A 74 4.94 -14.56 -26.14
CA SER A 74 6.31 -14.03 -26.25
C SER A 74 6.35 -12.52 -26.54
N LEU A 75 5.42 -12.01 -27.37
CA LEU A 75 5.29 -10.58 -27.61
C LEU A 75 4.80 -9.85 -26.36
N ILE A 76 3.87 -10.44 -25.60
CA ILE A 76 3.39 -9.86 -24.34
C ILE A 76 4.51 -9.84 -23.29
N ALA A 77 5.30 -10.91 -23.19
CA ALA A 77 6.50 -10.94 -22.35
C ALA A 77 7.49 -9.83 -22.75
N GLY A 78 7.66 -9.58 -24.07
CA GLY A 78 8.44 -8.46 -24.59
C GLY A 78 7.90 -7.08 -24.16
N VAL A 79 6.58 -6.90 -24.08
CA VAL A 79 6.00 -5.66 -23.54
C VAL A 79 6.28 -5.53 -22.04
N LEU A 80 6.03 -6.59 -21.27
CA LEU A 80 6.22 -6.58 -19.81
C LEU A 80 7.69 -6.43 -19.38
N SER A 81 8.62 -6.89 -20.23
CA SER A 81 10.06 -6.67 -20.06
C SER A 81 10.50 -5.26 -20.44
N GLY A 82 9.68 -4.49 -21.16
CA GLY A 82 10.06 -3.18 -21.72
C GLY A 82 10.83 -3.25 -23.03
N LEU A 83 10.98 -4.44 -23.64
CA LEU A 83 11.56 -4.62 -24.98
C LEU A 83 10.67 -3.99 -26.07
N VAL A 84 9.36 -3.97 -25.84
CA VAL A 84 8.37 -3.48 -26.80
C VAL A 84 7.64 -2.25 -26.25
N GLU A 85 7.85 -1.12 -26.90
CA GLU A 85 7.04 0.08 -26.67
C GLU A 85 5.63 -0.09 -27.24
N VAL A 86 4.64 0.30 -26.46
CA VAL A 86 3.23 0.23 -26.82
C VAL A 86 2.61 1.61 -26.82
N GLY A 87 1.53 1.77 -27.59
CA GLY A 87 0.77 3.01 -27.67
C GLY A 87 -0.73 2.79 -27.62
N GLY A 88 -1.48 3.88 -27.55
CA GLY A 88 -2.94 3.87 -27.61
C GLY A 88 -3.58 2.91 -26.61
N SER A 89 -4.43 2.02 -27.10
CA SER A 89 -5.13 1.00 -26.31
C SER A 89 -4.20 0.00 -25.64
N ALA A 90 -3.04 -0.31 -26.23
CA ALA A 90 -2.10 -1.29 -25.71
C ALA A 90 -1.34 -0.81 -24.45
N ASN A 91 -1.41 0.48 -24.11
CA ASN A 91 -0.93 1.00 -22.82
C ASN A 91 -1.59 0.32 -21.61
N TYR A 92 -2.76 -0.30 -21.77
CA TYR A 92 -3.38 -1.17 -20.77
C TYR A 92 -2.42 -2.27 -20.28
N LEU A 93 -1.52 -2.79 -21.13
CA LEU A 93 -0.57 -3.84 -20.74
C LEU A 93 0.33 -3.39 -19.58
N ASN A 94 0.62 -2.09 -19.48
CA ASN A 94 1.46 -1.47 -18.47
C ASN A 94 0.68 -1.02 -17.23
N ASP A 95 -0.66 -1.01 -17.27
CA ASP A 95 -1.46 -0.69 -16.08
C ASP A 95 -1.35 -1.83 -15.05
N LYS A 96 -1.23 -1.43 -13.79
CA LYS A 96 -1.10 -2.33 -12.65
C LYS A 96 -2.19 -2.04 -11.65
N LYS A 97 -2.67 -3.10 -11.01
CA LYS A 97 -3.55 -3.01 -9.84
C LYS A 97 -2.77 -2.41 -8.67
N GLU A 98 -3.43 -1.53 -7.91
CA GLU A 98 -2.77 -0.77 -6.84
C GLU A 98 -2.67 -1.58 -5.54
N PHE A 99 -3.73 -2.31 -5.20
CA PHE A 99 -3.85 -3.06 -3.95
C PHE A 99 -4.06 -4.54 -4.21
N LYS A 100 -3.54 -5.44 -3.34
CA LYS A 100 -3.81 -6.87 -3.49
C LYS A 100 -5.29 -7.12 -3.19
N ASN A 101 -5.81 -6.44 -2.16
CA ASN A 101 -7.22 -6.45 -1.79
C ASN A 101 -8.07 -5.45 -2.59
N GLN A 102 -7.99 -5.53 -3.91
CA GLN A 102 -8.84 -4.79 -4.84
C GLN A 102 -9.32 -5.75 -5.93
N SER A 103 -10.60 -5.69 -6.29
CA SER A 103 -11.17 -6.42 -7.43
C SER A 103 -11.07 -5.57 -8.69
N ARG A 104 -10.72 -6.21 -9.81
CA ARG A 104 -10.55 -5.59 -11.12
C ARG A 104 -11.29 -6.36 -12.20
N VAL A 105 -11.96 -5.65 -13.09
CA VAL A 105 -12.63 -6.23 -14.27
C VAL A 105 -12.32 -5.35 -15.47
N ILE A 106 -11.95 -5.96 -16.59
CA ILE A 106 -11.60 -5.28 -17.82
C ILE A 106 -12.70 -5.56 -18.84
N LEU A 107 -13.23 -4.50 -19.46
CA LEU A 107 -14.07 -4.57 -20.65
C LEU A 107 -13.25 -4.10 -21.85
N GLN A 108 -13.07 -4.97 -22.82
CA GLN A 108 -12.42 -4.68 -24.08
C GLN A 108 -13.47 -4.43 -25.17
N TYR A 109 -13.30 -3.35 -25.92
CA TYR A 109 -13.98 -3.09 -27.18
C TYR A 109 -12.99 -3.31 -28.33
N LYS A 110 -13.41 -4.03 -29.38
CA LYS A 110 -12.64 -4.29 -30.59
C LYS A 110 -13.45 -3.86 -31.80
N ALA A 111 -12.85 -3.09 -32.69
CA ALA A 111 -13.46 -2.80 -33.99
C ALA A 111 -12.44 -2.83 -35.11
N THR A 112 -12.85 -3.31 -36.28
CA THR A 112 -12.06 -3.33 -37.52
C THR A 112 -12.81 -2.56 -38.61
N SER A 113 -12.08 -1.94 -39.54
CA SER A 113 -12.65 -1.08 -40.59
C SER A 113 -12.21 -1.51 -41.99
N ALA A 114 -10.91 -1.71 -42.22
CA ALA A 114 -10.37 -1.95 -43.55
C ALA A 114 -9.12 -2.80 -43.49
N PHE A 115 -8.93 -3.62 -44.51
CA PHE A 115 -7.71 -4.37 -44.73
C PHE A 115 -6.97 -3.83 -45.94
N GLN A 116 -5.71 -3.46 -45.76
CA GLN A 116 -4.80 -3.09 -46.85
C GLN A 116 -3.72 -4.14 -47.00
N ARG A 117 -3.39 -4.52 -48.23
CA ARG A 117 -2.29 -5.46 -48.52
C ARG A 117 -1.55 -5.10 -49.80
N LEU A 118 -0.32 -5.59 -49.92
CA LEU A 118 0.43 -5.60 -51.16
C LEU A 118 0.05 -6.83 -51.99
N ASP A 119 -0.59 -6.62 -53.12
CA ASP A 119 -0.96 -7.67 -54.07
C ASP A 119 0.14 -7.85 -55.13
N MET A 120 1.27 -8.40 -54.70
CA MET A 120 2.45 -8.62 -55.55
C MET A 120 2.73 -10.10 -55.71
N SER A 121 3.10 -10.50 -56.94
CA SER A 121 3.70 -11.82 -57.16
C SER A 121 5.10 -11.87 -56.53
N HIS A 122 5.58 -13.07 -56.19
CA HIS A 122 6.94 -13.26 -55.67
C HIS A 122 8.01 -12.71 -56.65
N HIS A 123 7.77 -12.88 -57.96
CA HIS A 123 8.62 -12.33 -59.01
C HIS A 123 8.66 -10.80 -58.97
N ASP A 124 7.51 -10.13 -58.85
CA ASP A 124 7.43 -8.66 -58.78
C ASP A 124 8.08 -8.13 -57.50
N ALA A 125 7.80 -8.76 -56.36
CA ALA A 125 8.38 -8.42 -55.07
C ALA A 125 9.92 -8.42 -55.12
N LYS A 126 10.51 -9.46 -55.73
CA LYS A 126 11.97 -9.60 -55.89
C LYS A 126 12.55 -8.63 -56.92
N LYS A 127 11.83 -8.34 -58.01
CA LYS A 127 12.29 -7.42 -59.07
C LYS A 127 12.33 -5.97 -58.60
N GLN A 128 11.36 -5.56 -57.80
CA GLN A 128 11.17 -4.16 -57.38
C GLN A 128 11.91 -3.81 -56.07
N GLN A 129 12.53 -4.79 -55.39
CA GLN A 129 13.15 -4.56 -54.08
C GLN A 129 14.39 -3.66 -54.16
N ILE A 130 14.58 -2.83 -53.15
CA ILE A 130 15.79 -2.02 -52.98
C ILE A 130 16.89 -2.91 -52.39
N LYS A 131 17.80 -3.41 -53.23
CA LYS A 131 18.82 -4.40 -52.83
C LYS A 131 19.73 -3.97 -51.66
N TYR A 132 19.97 -2.67 -51.48
CA TYR A 132 20.82 -2.15 -50.40
C TYR A 132 20.23 -2.38 -49.00
N VAL A 133 18.91 -2.55 -48.91
CA VAL A 133 18.19 -2.83 -47.66
C VAL A 133 18.71 -4.08 -46.96
N PHE A 134 18.99 -5.16 -47.70
CA PHE A 134 19.42 -6.44 -47.12
C PHE A 134 20.85 -6.42 -46.57
N LYS A 135 21.72 -5.54 -47.09
CA LYS A 135 23.12 -5.47 -46.66
C LYS A 135 23.32 -4.70 -45.35
N ASN A 136 22.41 -3.79 -45.02
CA ASN A 136 22.59 -2.85 -43.91
C ASN A 136 21.43 -2.86 -42.91
N SER A 137 20.47 -3.76 -43.07
CA SER A 137 19.31 -3.86 -42.18
C SER A 137 19.38 -5.11 -41.32
N LEU A 138 18.99 -4.95 -40.05
CA LEU A 138 18.74 -6.04 -39.12
C LEU A 138 17.31 -6.62 -39.28
N ALA A 139 16.55 -6.14 -40.26
CA ALA A 139 15.19 -6.58 -40.50
C ALA A 139 15.13 -8.08 -40.80
N THR A 140 14.12 -8.73 -40.21
CA THR A 140 13.79 -10.12 -40.49
C THR A 140 12.54 -10.24 -41.36
N HIS A 141 11.66 -9.23 -41.32
CA HIS A 141 10.38 -9.22 -42.01
C HIS A 141 10.08 -7.88 -42.68
N VAL A 142 9.12 -7.90 -43.61
CA VAL A 142 8.50 -6.71 -44.21
C VAL A 142 6.98 -6.75 -44.03
N VAL A 143 6.37 -5.60 -43.78
CA VAL A 143 4.92 -5.44 -43.66
C VAL A 143 4.26 -5.55 -45.03
N THR A 144 3.44 -6.59 -45.22
CA THR A 144 2.73 -6.87 -46.48
C THR A 144 1.22 -6.75 -46.36
N GLY A 145 0.69 -6.71 -45.14
CA GLY A 145 -0.74 -6.47 -44.89
C GLY A 145 -0.98 -5.79 -43.55
N ILE A 146 -2.03 -4.97 -43.49
CA ILE A 146 -2.46 -4.23 -42.30
C ILE A 146 -3.98 -4.26 -42.22
N LEU A 147 -4.49 -4.75 -41.10
CA LEU A 147 -5.88 -4.57 -40.70
C LEU A 147 -5.97 -3.32 -39.83
N TYR A 148 -6.79 -2.38 -40.27
CA TYR A 148 -7.10 -1.15 -39.57
C TYR A 148 -8.36 -1.30 -38.72
N GLY A 149 -8.41 -0.56 -37.63
CA GLY A 149 -9.48 -0.60 -36.65
C GLY A 149 -9.21 0.35 -35.49
N ALA A 150 -9.83 0.06 -34.35
CA ALA A 150 -9.50 0.69 -33.09
C ALA A 150 -9.94 -0.23 -31.94
N ASN A 151 -9.12 -0.32 -30.90
CA ASN A 151 -9.46 -1.02 -29.67
C ASN A 151 -9.64 -0.03 -28.53
N ALA A 152 -10.35 -0.45 -27.49
CA ALA A 152 -10.38 0.25 -26.21
C ALA A 152 -10.47 -0.74 -25.05
N PHE A 153 -9.86 -0.40 -23.93
CA PHE A 153 -9.92 -1.11 -22.66
C PHE A 153 -10.48 -0.16 -21.61
N PHE A 154 -11.57 -0.58 -20.98
CA PHE A 154 -12.13 0.01 -19.79
C PHE A 154 -11.70 -0.85 -18.60
N VAL A 155 -10.77 -0.35 -17.81
CA VAL A 155 -10.25 -1.03 -16.62
C VAL A 155 -11.05 -0.53 -15.43
N PHE A 156 -11.88 -1.40 -14.86
CA PHE A 156 -12.69 -1.08 -13.70
C PHE A 156 -12.03 -1.62 -12.43
N ASP A 157 -11.77 -0.72 -11.50
CA ASP A 157 -11.13 -1.01 -10.21
C ASP A 157 -12.10 -0.68 -9.08
N SER A 158 -12.31 -1.62 -8.16
CA SER A 158 -13.01 -1.34 -6.90
C SER A 158 -12.14 -0.53 -5.93
N GLU A 159 -12.76 0.03 -4.90
CA GLU A 159 -12.06 0.49 -3.70
C GLU A 159 -11.25 -0.65 -3.04
N LYS A 160 -10.39 -0.31 -2.07
CA LYS A 160 -9.74 -1.33 -1.24
C LYS A 160 -10.78 -2.06 -0.39
N LEU A 161 -10.74 -3.39 -0.41
CA LEU A 161 -11.71 -4.27 0.23
C LEU A 161 -11.08 -5.06 1.38
N GLU A 162 -11.92 -5.69 2.17
CA GLU A 162 -11.49 -6.80 3.02
C GLU A 162 -11.34 -8.08 2.18
N SER A 163 -10.38 -8.93 2.54
CA SER A 163 -10.03 -10.11 1.75
C SER A 163 -11.20 -11.06 1.52
N HIS A 164 -12.13 -11.16 2.47
CA HIS A 164 -13.30 -12.04 2.36
C HIS A 164 -14.39 -11.50 1.40
N SER A 165 -14.36 -10.20 1.07
CA SER A 165 -15.32 -9.55 0.16
C SER A 165 -14.83 -9.50 -1.30
N LEU A 166 -13.57 -9.83 -1.58
CA LEU A 166 -12.98 -9.72 -2.92
C LEU A 166 -13.75 -10.50 -3.98
N ARG A 167 -14.08 -11.77 -3.69
CA ARG A 167 -14.75 -12.66 -4.65
C ARG A 167 -16.18 -12.21 -4.96
N SER A 168 -16.93 -11.80 -3.94
CA SER A 168 -18.32 -11.34 -4.14
C SER A 168 -18.35 -10.00 -4.88
N MET A 169 -17.41 -9.10 -4.60
CA MET A 169 -17.28 -7.84 -5.33
C MET A 169 -16.88 -8.08 -6.79
N GLU A 170 -15.90 -8.94 -7.06
CA GLU A 170 -15.49 -9.26 -8.44
C GLU A 170 -16.64 -9.86 -9.25
N ALA A 171 -17.37 -10.83 -8.68
CA ALA A 171 -18.54 -11.42 -9.35
C ALA A 171 -19.63 -10.38 -9.65
N SER A 172 -19.87 -9.46 -8.71
CA SER A 172 -20.83 -8.37 -8.88
C SER A 172 -20.39 -7.38 -9.96
N MET A 173 -19.11 -6.99 -9.96
CA MET A 173 -18.50 -6.14 -10.99
C MET A 173 -18.59 -6.80 -12.37
N GLN A 174 -18.23 -8.08 -12.49
CA GLN A 174 -18.31 -8.80 -13.76
C GLN A 174 -19.74 -8.84 -14.31
N SER A 175 -20.73 -9.13 -13.44
CA SER A 175 -22.15 -9.13 -13.82
C SER A 175 -22.59 -7.77 -14.35
N LEU A 176 -22.24 -6.70 -13.63
CA LEU A 176 -22.59 -5.32 -13.97
C LEU A 176 -21.91 -4.86 -15.28
N ILE A 177 -20.60 -5.07 -15.41
CA ILE A 177 -19.80 -4.59 -16.55
C ILE A 177 -20.18 -5.32 -17.84
N LYS A 178 -20.54 -6.60 -17.77
CA LYS A 178 -21.08 -7.36 -18.92
C LYS A 178 -22.38 -6.79 -19.49
N LYS A 179 -23.09 -5.94 -18.73
CA LYS A 179 -24.30 -5.26 -19.23
C LYS A 179 -23.99 -4.02 -20.06
N ILE A 180 -22.82 -3.39 -19.91
CA ILE A 180 -22.48 -2.12 -20.57
C ILE A 180 -22.80 -2.12 -22.08
N PRO A 181 -22.42 -3.16 -22.86
CA PRO A 181 -22.71 -3.19 -24.30
C PRO A 181 -24.19 -3.29 -24.66
N LYS A 182 -25.06 -3.63 -23.70
CA LYS A 182 -26.49 -3.88 -23.88
C LYS A 182 -27.37 -2.75 -23.31
N LEU A 183 -26.79 -1.76 -22.64
CA LEU A 183 -27.54 -0.68 -22.00
C LEU A 183 -27.96 0.38 -23.03
N ASP A 184 -29.26 0.67 -23.06
CA ASP A 184 -29.84 1.77 -23.85
C ASP A 184 -29.62 3.12 -23.13
N PRO A 185 -29.56 4.26 -23.86
CA PRO A 185 -29.06 5.53 -23.36
C PRO A 185 -30.03 6.33 -22.51
N ASP A 186 -31.27 5.88 -22.36
CA ASP A 186 -32.21 6.59 -21.50
C ASP A 186 -31.69 6.57 -20.06
N GLU A 187 -31.68 7.74 -19.43
CA GLU A 187 -31.34 7.91 -18.01
C GLU A 187 -32.14 6.94 -17.13
N ASN A 188 -33.32 6.53 -17.60
CA ASN A 188 -34.21 5.54 -17.00
C ASN A 188 -33.63 4.11 -16.99
N THR A 189 -32.75 3.73 -17.92
CA THR A 189 -32.19 2.37 -18.04
C THR A 189 -31.01 2.15 -17.09
N VAL A 190 -30.13 3.14 -16.91
CA VAL A 190 -29.12 3.11 -15.84
C VAL A 190 -29.82 3.24 -14.47
N LYS A 191 -30.87 4.08 -14.36
CA LYS A 191 -31.73 4.14 -13.16
C LYS A 191 -32.48 2.83 -12.86
N LYS A 192 -32.60 1.88 -13.80
CA LYS A 192 -33.15 0.53 -13.54
C LYS A 192 -32.15 -0.39 -12.83
N LEU A 193 -30.85 -0.08 -12.83
CA LEU A 193 -29.81 -0.83 -12.10
C LEU A 193 -29.79 -0.47 -10.60
N ARG A 194 -30.95 -0.23 -9.97
CA ARG A 194 -31.04 0.21 -8.56
C ARG A 194 -30.39 -0.77 -7.60
N GLU A 195 -30.53 -2.07 -7.88
CA GLU A 195 -29.95 -3.15 -7.06
C GLU A 195 -28.42 -3.15 -7.08
N GLU A 196 -27.81 -2.57 -8.13
CA GLU A 196 -26.36 -2.58 -8.38
C GLU A 196 -25.72 -1.22 -8.07
N LYS A 197 -26.51 -0.26 -7.56
CA LYS A 197 -26.06 1.11 -7.26
C LYS A 197 -24.87 1.14 -6.31
N ASN A 198 -24.87 0.30 -5.29
CA ASN A 198 -23.76 0.21 -4.34
C ASN A 198 -22.45 -0.22 -5.00
N VAL A 199 -22.51 -1.07 -6.04
CA VAL A 199 -21.32 -1.50 -6.78
C VAL A 199 -20.85 -0.37 -7.70
N MET A 200 -21.77 0.30 -8.39
CA MET A 200 -21.45 1.44 -9.27
C MET A 200 -20.71 2.55 -8.52
N GLU A 201 -21.14 2.90 -7.31
CA GLU A 201 -20.52 3.96 -6.49
C GLU A 201 -19.13 3.59 -5.94
N LYS A 202 -18.78 2.29 -5.92
CA LYS A 202 -17.52 1.77 -5.38
C LYS A 202 -16.48 1.41 -6.43
N VAL A 203 -16.78 1.66 -7.70
CA VAL A 203 -15.94 1.28 -8.84
C VAL A 203 -15.52 2.52 -9.61
N SER A 204 -14.21 2.61 -9.85
CA SER A 204 -13.59 3.60 -10.73
C SER A 204 -13.31 3.00 -12.10
N CYS A 205 -13.19 3.85 -13.12
CA CYS A 205 -12.83 3.45 -14.48
C CYS A 205 -11.54 4.16 -14.94
N LYS A 206 -10.64 3.42 -15.57
CA LYS A 206 -9.53 3.95 -16.38
C LYS A 206 -9.74 3.54 -17.83
N PHE A 207 -9.45 4.45 -18.75
CA PHE A 207 -9.64 4.22 -20.18
C PHE A 207 -8.30 4.24 -20.93
N TYR A 208 -8.07 3.17 -21.71
CA TYR A 208 -6.96 3.07 -22.65
C TYR A 208 -7.53 2.73 -24.02
N GLY A 209 -7.47 3.65 -24.98
CA GLY A 209 -8.09 3.42 -26.28
C GLY A 209 -7.36 4.11 -27.43
N ASP A 210 -7.63 3.62 -28.63
CA ASP A 210 -7.17 4.21 -29.88
C ASP A 210 -8.10 5.35 -30.36
N PHE A 211 -8.93 5.87 -29.45
CA PHE A 211 -9.94 6.89 -29.69
C PHE A 211 -9.58 8.18 -28.97
N ILE A 212 -9.80 9.31 -29.64
CA ILE A 212 -9.73 10.63 -29.01
C ILE A 212 -11.09 10.98 -28.42
N LEU A 213 -11.20 10.89 -27.09
CA LEU A 213 -12.38 11.29 -26.33
C LEU A 213 -12.23 12.74 -25.85
N GLY A 214 -13.33 13.49 -25.77
CA GLY A 214 -13.31 14.83 -25.17
C GLY A 214 -13.05 14.82 -23.65
N LYS A 215 -13.46 13.74 -22.98
CA LYS A 215 -13.16 13.44 -21.58
C LYS A 215 -13.06 11.92 -21.41
N ASN A 216 -12.00 11.44 -20.77
CA ASN A 216 -11.87 10.02 -20.44
C ASN A 216 -12.83 9.65 -19.29
N PRO A 217 -13.51 8.49 -19.37
CA PRO A 217 -14.43 8.07 -18.32
C PRO A 217 -13.68 7.70 -17.04
N THR A 218 -14.25 8.11 -15.91
CA THR A 218 -13.74 7.84 -14.55
C THR A 218 -14.73 7.07 -13.68
N THR A 219 -15.99 7.02 -14.09
CA THR A 219 -17.11 6.34 -13.41
C THR A 219 -17.77 5.31 -14.32
N PHE A 220 -18.63 4.46 -13.74
CA PHE A 220 -19.39 3.47 -14.50
C PHE A 220 -20.31 4.15 -15.54
N GLU A 221 -21.03 5.19 -15.16
CA GLU A 221 -21.97 5.91 -16.04
C GLU A 221 -21.24 6.61 -17.19
N GLU A 222 -20.09 7.24 -16.90
CA GLU A 222 -19.25 7.83 -17.94
C GLU A 222 -18.72 6.76 -18.91
N ALA A 223 -18.38 5.57 -18.41
CA ALA A 223 -17.93 4.46 -19.24
C ALA A 223 -19.02 3.95 -20.18
N VAL A 224 -20.28 3.83 -19.70
CA VAL A 224 -21.45 3.51 -20.56
C VAL A 224 -21.60 4.56 -21.66
N GLY A 225 -21.55 5.84 -21.29
CA GLY A 225 -21.64 6.96 -22.24
C GLY A 225 -20.50 6.99 -23.26
N ALA A 226 -19.27 6.66 -22.85
CA ALA A 226 -18.11 6.58 -23.71
C ALA A 226 -18.19 5.36 -24.66
N TYR A 227 -18.53 4.18 -24.15
CA TYR A 227 -18.67 2.94 -24.93
C TYR A 227 -19.62 3.13 -26.11
N ARG A 228 -20.79 3.75 -25.88
CA ARG A 228 -21.78 4.03 -26.93
C ARG A 228 -21.23 4.89 -28.07
N LYS A 229 -20.32 5.80 -27.78
CA LYS A 229 -19.76 6.74 -28.78
C LYS A 229 -18.70 6.07 -29.65
N LEU A 230 -18.04 5.01 -29.17
CA LEU A 230 -16.89 4.39 -29.85
C LEU A 230 -17.15 4.01 -31.32
N PRO A 231 -18.27 3.36 -31.68
CA PRO A 231 -18.51 2.99 -33.08
C PRO A 231 -18.54 4.20 -34.03
N GLY A 232 -19.13 5.32 -33.59
CA GLY A 232 -19.21 6.56 -34.38
C GLY A 232 -17.89 7.33 -34.47
N LEU A 233 -16.94 7.07 -33.55
CA LEU A 233 -15.66 7.77 -33.50
C LEU A 233 -14.63 7.24 -34.51
N LEU A 234 -14.84 6.06 -35.09
CA LEU A 234 -14.03 5.55 -36.20
C LEU A 234 -14.18 6.36 -37.49
N GLY A 235 -15.29 7.11 -37.59
CA GLY A 235 -15.65 7.83 -38.80
C GLY A 235 -16.43 6.97 -39.79
N THR A 236 -17.04 7.61 -40.78
CA THR A 236 -17.98 6.97 -41.72
C THR A 236 -17.36 5.85 -42.55
N ASN A 237 -16.07 5.95 -42.85
CA ASN A 237 -15.30 4.98 -43.64
C ASN A 237 -14.07 4.45 -42.88
N GLY A 238 -14.06 4.62 -41.55
CA GLY A 238 -12.90 4.26 -40.73
C GLY A 238 -11.71 5.20 -40.92
N GLU A 239 -11.92 6.45 -41.32
CA GLU A 239 -10.85 7.42 -41.58
C GLU A 239 -9.98 7.72 -40.36
N LYS A 240 -10.47 7.46 -39.15
CA LYS A 240 -9.72 7.60 -37.88
C LYS A 240 -9.18 6.28 -37.34
N SER A 241 -9.24 5.21 -38.13
CA SER A 241 -8.72 3.91 -37.72
C SER A 241 -7.19 3.86 -37.73
N VAL A 242 -6.64 3.09 -36.80
CA VAL A 242 -5.21 2.81 -36.65
C VAL A 242 -4.91 1.36 -37.02
N PRO A 243 -3.65 1.00 -37.32
CA PRO A 243 -3.26 -0.41 -37.44
C PRO A 243 -3.62 -1.18 -36.16
N VAL A 244 -4.36 -2.28 -36.29
CA VAL A 244 -4.68 -3.17 -35.16
C VAL A 244 -4.02 -4.54 -35.31
N ARG A 245 -3.87 -5.04 -36.54
CA ARG A 245 -3.11 -6.27 -36.84
C ARG A 245 -2.27 -6.09 -38.10
N VAL A 246 -1.13 -6.76 -38.14
CA VAL A 246 -0.19 -6.70 -39.27
C VAL A 246 0.24 -8.09 -39.70
N TRP A 247 0.48 -8.20 -41.01
CA TRP A 247 1.00 -9.38 -41.68
C TRP A 247 2.43 -9.07 -42.12
N LEU A 248 3.33 -9.93 -41.68
CA LEU A 248 4.77 -9.78 -41.85
C LEU A 248 5.28 -10.94 -42.68
N THR A 249 5.86 -10.63 -43.84
CA THR A 249 6.46 -11.63 -44.71
C THR A 249 7.96 -11.74 -44.41
N PRO A 250 8.50 -12.94 -44.15
CA PRO A 250 9.92 -13.13 -43.92
C PRO A 250 10.76 -12.65 -45.11
N LEU A 251 11.80 -11.85 -44.83
CA LEU A 251 12.70 -11.34 -45.86
C LEU A 251 13.57 -12.44 -46.49
N LYS A 252 13.83 -13.53 -45.76
CA LYS A 252 14.52 -14.73 -46.26
C LYS A 252 13.86 -15.33 -47.49
N ASN A 253 12.55 -15.13 -47.66
CA ASN A 253 11.82 -15.56 -48.86
C ASN A 253 12.22 -14.78 -50.12
N LEU A 254 12.78 -13.58 -49.97
CA LEU A 254 13.19 -12.70 -51.07
C LEU A 254 14.70 -12.73 -51.28
N ASP A 255 15.47 -12.71 -50.18
CA ASP A 255 16.93 -12.78 -50.17
C ASP A 255 17.40 -13.74 -49.05
N PRO A 256 18.06 -14.87 -49.39
CA PRO A 256 18.57 -15.81 -48.40
C PRO A 256 19.57 -15.24 -47.39
N ALA A 257 20.20 -14.10 -47.70
CA ALA A 257 21.13 -13.43 -46.79
C ALA A 257 20.43 -12.57 -45.71
N ALA A 258 19.11 -12.41 -45.77
CA ALA A 258 18.36 -11.65 -44.78
C ALA A 258 18.44 -12.28 -43.38
N ALA A 259 18.37 -11.44 -42.34
CA ALA A 259 18.26 -11.93 -40.98
C ALA A 259 16.96 -12.74 -40.79
N GLU A 260 16.98 -13.69 -39.85
CA GLU A 260 15.90 -14.65 -39.63
C GLU A 260 15.51 -14.70 -38.14
N LEU A 261 14.20 -14.82 -37.88
CA LEU A 261 13.68 -15.26 -36.60
C LEU A 261 13.76 -16.80 -36.58
N LYS A 262 14.67 -17.37 -35.78
CA LYS A 262 14.95 -18.81 -35.80
C LYS A 262 14.22 -19.60 -34.72
N ALA A 263 13.89 -18.96 -33.61
CA ALA A 263 13.21 -19.56 -32.49
C ALA A 263 12.29 -18.53 -31.81
N ASP A 264 11.39 -19.03 -30.98
CA ASP A 264 10.62 -18.22 -30.03
C ASP A 264 10.83 -18.78 -28.62
N LEU A 265 10.37 -18.05 -27.61
CA LEU A 265 10.49 -18.46 -26.22
C LEU A 265 9.63 -19.70 -25.95
N SER A 266 10.19 -20.69 -25.26
CA SER A 266 9.45 -21.87 -24.84
C SER A 266 8.37 -21.54 -23.80
N ASP A 267 7.28 -22.31 -23.79
CA ASP A 267 6.20 -22.16 -22.79
C ASP A 267 6.72 -22.28 -21.34
N GLY A 268 7.71 -23.15 -21.12
CA GLY A 268 8.36 -23.31 -19.82
C GLY A 268 9.05 -22.03 -19.37
N LEU A 269 9.81 -21.40 -20.28
CA LEU A 269 10.50 -20.15 -20.02
C LEU A 269 9.53 -18.98 -19.81
N LEU A 270 8.46 -18.90 -20.60
CA LEU A 270 7.40 -17.89 -20.44
C LEU A 270 6.74 -17.95 -19.08
N ARG A 271 6.46 -19.17 -18.57
CA ARG A 271 5.89 -19.36 -17.22
C ARG A 271 6.86 -18.93 -16.13
N LYS A 272 8.16 -19.19 -16.29
CA LYS A 272 9.19 -18.71 -15.35
C LYS A 272 9.23 -17.17 -15.32
N ILE A 273 9.22 -16.52 -16.49
CA ILE A 273 9.16 -15.05 -16.60
C ILE A 273 7.91 -14.50 -15.92
N GLU A 274 6.75 -15.11 -16.16
CA GLU A 274 5.48 -14.69 -15.55
C GLU A 274 5.53 -14.79 -14.02
N ASN A 275 5.95 -15.94 -13.48
CA ASN A 275 6.02 -16.17 -12.03
C ASN A 275 6.87 -15.10 -11.33
N VAL A 276 8.00 -14.74 -11.94
CA VAL A 276 8.93 -13.73 -11.43
C VAL A 276 8.29 -12.34 -11.43
N LEU A 277 7.73 -11.92 -12.56
CA LEU A 277 7.13 -10.59 -12.68
C LEU A 277 5.86 -10.45 -11.82
N GLU A 278 5.08 -11.52 -11.71
CA GLU A 278 3.88 -11.56 -10.87
C GLU A 278 4.25 -11.54 -9.39
N ALA A 279 5.25 -12.30 -8.93
CA ALA A 279 5.71 -12.25 -7.55
C ALA A 279 6.11 -10.84 -7.11
N LEU A 280 6.83 -10.11 -7.97
CA LEU A 280 7.20 -8.71 -7.72
C LEU A 280 5.99 -7.78 -7.71
N ARG A 281 5.04 -7.98 -8.63
CA ARG A 281 3.78 -7.21 -8.68
C ARG A 281 2.93 -7.46 -7.44
N GLU A 282 2.78 -8.71 -7.01
CA GLU A 282 2.06 -9.07 -5.78
C GLU A 282 2.71 -8.45 -4.55
N THR A 283 4.04 -8.45 -4.49
CA THR A 283 4.81 -7.83 -3.41
C THR A 283 4.54 -6.32 -3.35
N GLU A 284 4.56 -5.64 -4.50
CA GLU A 284 4.24 -4.21 -4.62
C GLU A 284 2.82 -3.91 -4.11
N MET A 285 1.83 -4.69 -4.57
CA MET A 285 0.43 -4.57 -4.15
C MET A 285 0.23 -4.80 -2.64
N ARG A 286 0.92 -5.79 -2.07
CA ARG A 286 0.89 -6.07 -0.62
C ARG A 286 1.54 -4.95 0.18
N CYS A 287 2.62 -4.35 -0.32
CA CYS A 287 3.23 -3.17 0.30
C CYS A 287 2.22 -2.03 0.38
N ASN A 288 1.54 -1.72 -0.71
CA ASN A 288 0.52 -0.67 -0.75
C ASN A 288 -0.63 -0.97 0.25
N ASP A 289 -1.06 -2.23 0.37
CA ASP A 289 -2.05 -2.63 1.36
C ASP A 289 -1.61 -2.37 2.80
N ILE A 290 -0.34 -2.65 3.13
CA ILE A 290 0.21 -2.43 4.47
C ILE A 290 0.40 -0.93 4.73
N MET A 291 0.81 -0.14 3.72
CA MET A 291 0.95 1.32 3.85
C MET A 291 -0.38 2.00 4.23
N GLU A 292 -1.50 1.42 3.81
CA GLU A 292 -2.83 1.92 4.14
C GLU A 292 -3.30 1.53 5.56
N ASN A 293 -2.54 0.74 6.30
CA ASN A 293 -2.84 0.37 7.69
C ASN A 293 -2.65 1.58 8.63
N GLU A 294 -3.58 1.79 9.56
CA GLU A 294 -3.56 2.92 10.51
C GLU A 294 -2.28 3.00 11.35
N VAL A 295 -1.74 1.86 11.80
CA VAL A 295 -0.50 1.84 12.58
C VAL A 295 0.71 2.21 11.72
N ALA A 296 0.76 1.70 10.48
CA ALA A 296 1.80 2.05 9.53
C ALA A 296 1.79 3.56 9.18
N LYS A 297 0.60 4.15 9.01
CA LYS A 297 0.44 5.61 8.82
C LYS A 297 0.85 6.42 10.04
N THR A 298 0.56 5.90 11.23
CA THR A 298 0.84 6.59 12.50
C THR A 298 2.33 6.56 12.86
N LEU A 299 3.04 5.46 12.54
CA LEU A 299 4.43 5.23 12.96
C LEU A 299 5.41 5.39 11.78
N PRO A 300 6.18 6.49 11.73
CA PRO A 300 7.01 6.81 10.56
C PRO A 300 8.09 5.76 10.23
N HIS A 301 8.61 5.04 11.23
CA HIS A 301 9.66 4.03 11.01
C HIS A 301 9.14 2.84 10.19
N ILE A 302 7.90 2.38 10.45
CA ILE A 302 7.25 1.30 9.69
C ILE A 302 7.05 1.75 8.24
N TYR A 303 6.51 2.95 8.05
CA TYR A 303 6.28 3.50 6.71
C TYR A 303 7.60 3.63 5.92
N LYS A 304 8.66 4.17 6.56
CA LYS A 304 9.98 4.31 5.94
C LYS A 304 10.59 2.95 5.58
N LYS A 305 10.55 1.97 6.49
CA LYS A 305 11.04 0.61 6.26
C LYS A 305 10.35 -0.03 5.06
N LEU A 306 9.02 0.06 4.99
CA LEU A 306 8.22 -0.48 3.89
C LEU A 306 8.47 0.25 2.56
N LYS A 307 8.64 1.58 2.56
CA LYS A 307 9.02 2.34 1.36
C LYS A 307 10.40 1.96 0.84
N SER A 308 11.37 1.78 1.74
CA SER A 308 12.70 1.30 1.37
C SER A 308 12.65 -0.10 0.76
N PHE A 309 11.88 -1.03 1.34
CA PHE A 309 11.66 -2.37 0.78
C PHE A 309 11.04 -2.31 -0.63
N GLN A 310 9.98 -1.52 -0.81
CA GLN A 310 9.33 -1.31 -2.12
C GLN A 310 10.33 -0.79 -3.17
N HIS A 311 11.20 0.15 -2.79
CA HIS A 311 12.24 0.69 -3.68
C HIS A 311 13.29 -0.35 -4.09
N ILE A 312 13.68 -1.24 -3.17
CA ILE A 312 14.60 -2.34 -3.47
C ILE A 312 13.96 -3.34 -4.45
N CYS A 313 12.70 -3.72 -4.23
CA CYS A 313 11.95 -4.56 -5.16
C CYS A 313 11.82 -3.94 -6.56
N GLU A 314 11.57 -2.62 -6.66
CA GLU A 314 11.48 -1.93 -7.95
C GLU A 314 12.83 -1.87 -8.67
N LYS A 315 13.95 -1.71 -7.94
CA LYS A 315 15.29 -1.85 -8.53
C LYS A 315 15.50 -3.24 -9.10
N TYR A 316 15.15 -4.28 -8.35
CA TYR A 316 15.28 -5.66 -8.82
C TYR A 316 14.40 -5.95 -10.04
N ARG A 317 13.17 -5.45 -10.04
CA ARG A 317 12.27 -5.53 -11.22
C ARG A 317 12.94 -4.98 -12.47
N LYS A 318 13.62 -3.84 -12.37
CA LYS A 318 14.37 -3.25 -13.48
C LYS A 318 15.53 -4.14 -13.92
N THR A 319 16.26 -4.76 -12.99
CA THR A 319 17.30 -5.75 -13.31
C THR A 319 16.72 -6.93 -14.10
N VAL A 320 15.59 -7.50 -13.66
CA VAL A 320 14.91 -8.58 -14.38
C VAL A 320 14.50 -8.12 -15.79
N GLN A 321 13.88 -6.94 -15.90
CA GLN A 321 13.46 -6.38 -17.19
C GLN A 321 14.64 -6.16 -18.14
N GLN A 322 15.77 -5.63 -17.64
CA GLN A 322 17.00 -5.45 -18.42
C GLN A 322 17.57 -6.79 -18.91
N THR A 323 17.68 -7.78 -18.02
CA THR A 323 18.13 -9.12 -18.40
C THR A 323 17.24 -9.74 -19.48
N LEU A 324 15.92 -9.58 -19.38
CA LEU A 324 14.99 -10.03 -20.41
C LEU A 324 15.20 -9.30 -21.75
N GLN A 325 15.36 -7.98 -21.73
CA GLN A 325 15.65 -7.20 -22.95
C GLN A 325 16.97 -7.62 -23.62
N GLU A 326 17.98 -7.97 -22.83
CA GLU A 326 19.29 -8.41 -23.32
C GLU A 326 19.27 -9.84 -23.88
N LYS A 327 18.53 -10.76 -23.23
CA LYS A 327 18.61 -12.21 -23.51
C LYS A 327 17.55 -12.72 -24.48
N ILE A 328 16.40 -12.07 -24.60
CA ILE A 328 15.34 -12.49 -25.53
C ILE A 328 15.79 -12.40 -27.02
N PRO A 329 16.43 -11.31 -27.50
CA PRO A 329 16.77 -11.21 -28.91
C PRO A 329 17.78 -12.26 -29.42
N PRO A 330 18.86 -12.61 -28.68
CA PRO A 330 19.76 -13.69 -29.07
C PRO A 330 19.07 -15.07 -29.14
N ILE A 331 18.17 -15.39 -28.20
CA ILE A 331 17.37 -16.62 -28.23
C ILE A 331 16.55 -16.67 -29.52
N ARG A 332 15.86 -15.58 -29.86
CA ARG A 332 15.10 -15.46 -31.11
C ARG A 332 15.97 -15.53 -32.37
N ALA A 333 17.27 -15.24 -32.26
CA ALA A 333 18.27 -15.42 -33.32
C ALA A 333 18.82 -16.86 -33.43
N GLY A 334 18.43 -17.75 -32.51
CA GLY A 334 18.77 -19.17 -32.47
C GLY A 334 19.77 -19.58 -31.38
N GLU A 335 20.05 -18.71 -30.40
CA GLU A 335 20.81 -19.11 -29.20
C GLU A 335 19.96 -19.98 -28.26
N LYS A 336 20.62 -20.77 -27.41
CA LYS A 336 19.94 -21.61 -26.41
C LYS A 336 19.35 -20.76 -25.27
N GLU A 337 18.26 -21.24 -24.71
CA GLU A 337 17.56 -20.59 -23.60
C GLU A 337 18.31 -20.70 -22.24
N ASP A 338 19.28 -21.61 -22.14
CA ASP A 338 20.00 -21.97 -20.90
C ASP A 338 20.46 -20.76 -20.08
N SER A 339 20.96 -19.69 -20.73
CA SER A 339 21.43 -18.49 -20.02
C SER A 339 20.30 -17.74 -19.30
N LEU A 340 19.12 -17.63 -19.92
CA LEU A 340 17.98 -16.93 -19.32
C LEU A 340 17.27 -17.85 -18.33
N GLU A 341 17.18 -19.14 -18.65
CA GLU A 341 16.63 -20.15 -17.75
C GLU A 341 17.41 -20.22 -16.43
N ASN A 342 18.74 -20.31 -16.48
CA ASN A 342 19.59 -20.30 -15.29
C ASN A 342 19.41 -19.04 -14.44
N PHE A 343 19.23 -17.87 -15.06
CA PHE A 343 18.98 -16.62 -14.33
C PHE A 343 17.66 -16.68 -13.54
N LEU A 344 16.59 -17.18 -14.17
CA LEU A 344 15.28 -17.32 -13.54
C LEU A 344 15.26 -18.41 -12.47
N ASP A 345 16.02 -19.50 -12.65
CA ASP A 345 16.11 -20.59 -11.66
C ASP A 345 16.90 -20.17 -10.41
N VAL A 346 17.99 -19.42 -10.59
CA VAL A 346 18.75 -18.85 -9.46
C VAL A 346 17.88 -17.86 -8.67
N GLN A 347 16.94 -17.17 -9.33
CA GLN A 347 16.03 -16.28 -8.62
C GLN A 347 15.15 -17.01 -7.60
N GLU A 348 14.71 -18.25 -7.86
CA GLU A 348 13.87 -18.99 -6.91
C GLU A 348 14.55 -19.16 -5.55
N ASN A 349 15.88 -19.16 -5.52
CA ASN A 349 16.69 -19.23 -4.31
C ASN A 349 17.22 -17.88 -3.83
N SER A 350 16.93 -16.78 -4.54
CA SER A 350 17.41 -15.42 -4.22
C SER A 350 16.67 -14.79 -3.01
N PRO A 351 17.17 -13.66 -2.47
CA PRO A 351 16.39 -12.85 -1.52
C PRO A 351 15.08 -12.32 -2.11
N PHE A 352 14.98 -12.27 -3.44
CA PHE A 352 13.79 -11.82 -4.17
C PHE A 352 12.85 -12.97 -4.56
N SER A 353 13.06 -14.18 -4.04
CA SER A 353 12.11 -15.27 -4.22
C SER A 353 10.75 -14.91 -3.63
N GLN A 354 9.67 -15.40 -4.24
CA GLN A 354 8.31 -15.12 -3.77
C GLN A 354 8.13 -15.50 -2.29
N ASN A 355 8.72 -16.62 -1.86
CA ASN A 355 8.68 -17.06 -0.46
C ASN A 355 9.38 -16.07 0.48
N ASN A 356 10.57 -15.59 0.13
CA ASN A 356 11.31 -14.65 0.97
C ASN A 356 10.61 -13.27 1.04
N LEU A 357 10.16 -12.75 -0.10
CA LEU A 357 9.39 -11.50 -0.15
C LEU A 357 8.10 -11.60 0.68
N ASN A 358 7.36 -12.71 0.55
CA ASN A 358 6.15 -12.93 1.31
C ASN A 358 6.42 -13.06 2.81
N THR A 359 7.45 -13.82 3.20
CA THR A 359 7.82 -14.02 4.61
C THR A 359 8.21 -12.70 5.26
N TRP A 360 8.98 -11.85 4.57
CA TRP A 360 9.34 -10.53 5.10
C TRP A 360 8.10 -9.65 5.34
N LEU A 361 7.16 -9.62 4.38
CA LEU A 361 5.90 -8.89 4.53
C LEU A 361 5.02 -9.47 5.66
N ASP A 362 4.98 -10.79 5.81
CA ASP A 362 4.23 -11.45 6.90
C ASP A 362 4.81 -11.09 8.28
N ASN A 363 6.14 -11.06 8.40
CA ASN A 363 6.84 -10.61 9.59
C ASN A 363 6.48 -9.16 9.94
N LEU A 364 6.48 -8.26 8.95
CA LEU A 364 6.10 -6.86 9.15
C LEU A 364 4.62 -6.71 9.56
N VAL A 365 3.72 -7.47 8.94
CA VAL A 365 2.30 -7.50 9.33
C VAL A 365 2.15 -8.01 10.76
N ARG A 366 2.92 -9.03 11.15
CA ARG A 366 2.92 -9.54 12.52
C ARG A 366 3.37 -8.48 13.52
N GLU A 367 4.47 -7.79 13.24
CA GLU A 367 4.97 -6.67 14.05
C GLU A 367 3.90 -5.58 14.22
N ILE A 368 3.29 -5.14 13.11
CA ILE A 368 2.19 -4.16 13.10
C ILE A 368 1.04 -4.62 14.00
N ASN A 369 0.64 -5.89 13.93
CA ASN A 369 -0.46 -6.42 14.75
C ASN A 369 -0.14 -6.43 16.24
N VAL A 370 1.11 -6.71 16.63
CA VAL A 370 1.55 -6.65 18.04
C VAL A 370 1.48 -5.20 18.54
N ILE A 371 2.01 -4.26 17.76
CA ILE A 371 1.97 -2.83 18.08
C ILE A 371 0.51 -2.34 18.17
N ALA A 372 -0.32 -2.69 17.19
CA ALA A 372 -1.75 -2.35 17.16
C ALA A 372 -2.48 -2.83 18.42
N SER A 373 -2.19 -4.06 18.86
CA SER A 373 -2.76 -4.62 20.09
C SER A 373 -2.39 -3.79 21.31
N CYS A 374 -1.14 -3.32 21.41
CA CYS A 374 -0.69 -2.50 22.54
C CYS A 374 -1.31 -1.10 22.51
N LEU A 375 -1.38 -0.48 21.33
CA LEU A 375 -2.02 0.83 21.14
C LEU A 375 -3.52 0.77 21.49
N ALA A 376 -4.21 -0.31 21.16
CA ALA A 376 -5.61 -0.51 21.51
C ALA A 376 -5.83 -0.57 23.04
N MET A 377 -4.90 -1.15 23.81
CA MET A 377 -4.95 -1.18 25.28
C MET A 377 -4.74 0.21 25.88
N MET A 378 -3.96 1.05 25.21
CA MET A 378 -3.61 2.42 25.59
C MET A 378 -4.46 3.47 24.87
N LYS A 379 -5.67 3.12 24.44
CA LYS A 379 -6.58 4.02 23.70
C LYS A 379 -6.79 5.33 24.46
N GLY A 380 -6.58 6.45 23.77
CA GLY A 380 -6.72 7.81 24.32
C GLY A 380 -5.41 8.42 24.86
N ILE A 381 -4.33 7.64 24.94
CA ILE A 381 -3.00 8.17 25.24
C ILE A 381 -2.41 8.78 23.96
N LYS A 382 -1.75 9.94 24.10
CA LYS A 382 -1.19 10.67 22.96
C LYS A 382 0.02 9.93 22.39
N ILE A 383 0.00 9.70 21.07
CA ILE A 383 1.13 9.13 20.33
C ILE A 383 2.03 10.27 19.84
N ILE A 384 3.35 10.10 20.00
CA ILE A 384 4.39 11.02 19.60
C ILE A 384 5.26 10.32 18.55
N THR A 385 5.39 10.96 17.39
CA THR A 385 6.05 10.38 16.22
C THR A 385 7.50 10.84 16.06
N GLU A 386 7.86 11.98 16.65
CA GLU A 386 9.21 12.57 16.56
C GLU A 386 9.83 12.80 17.93
N LYS A 387 11.16 12.65 18.00
CA LYS A 387 11.92 12.89 19.23
C LYS A 387 11.84 14.35 19.70
N SER A 388 11.87 15.31 18.78
CA SER A 388 11.69 16.74 19.04
C SER A 388 10.36 17.05 19.76
N ASP A 389 9.29 16.40 19.30
CA ASP A 389 7.98 16.52 19.91
C ASP A 389 7.93 15.90 21.31
N LEU A 390 8.62 14.78 21.51
CA LEU A 390 8.75 14.17 22.83
C LEU A 390 9.48 15.12 23.79
N ASP A 391 10.62 15.67 23.37
CA ASP A 391 11.41 16.61 24.17
C ASP A 391 10.57 17.82 24.58
N ARG A 392 9.79 18.40 23.65
CA ARG A 392 8.88 19.51 23.95
C ARG A 392 7.82 19.14 24.99
N GLN A 393 7.23 17.94 24.90
CA GLN A 393 6.22 17.49 25.87
C GLN A 393 6.81 17.23 27.25
N VAL A 394 8.01 16.63 27.28
CA VAL A 394 8.74 16.27 28.49
C VAL A 394 9.20 17.51 29.27
N LEU A 395 9.64 18.57 28.58
CA LEU A 395 10.07 19.82 29.21
C LEU A 395 8.92 20.62 29.83
N GLY A 396 7.69 20.48 29.32
CA GLY A 396 6.52 21.24 29.76
C GLY A 396 5.75 20.65 30.95
N MET A 397 6.13 19.48 31.44
CA MET A 397 5.37 18.71 32.42
C MET A 397 6.21 18.33 33.65
N GLU A 398 5.55 18.20 34.81
CA GLU A 398 6.23 17.80 36.05
C GLU A 398 6.61 16.32 36.05
N GLU A 399 5.68 15.44 35.65
CA GLU A 399 5.87 14.00 35.56
C GLU A 399 5.35 13.48 34.21
N VAL A 400 6.19 12.76 33.46
CA VAL A 400 5.81 12.15 32.19
C VAL A 400 6.15 10.67 32.21
N LEU A 401 5.15 9.84 31.95
CA LEU A 401 5.35 8.43 31.62
C LEU A 401 5.18 8.27 30.11
N CYS A 402 6.19 7.70 29.46
CA CYS A 402 6.18 7.45 28.03
C CYS A 402 6.35 5.96 27.78
N PHE A 403 5.34 5.32 27.19
CA PHE A 403 5.48 3.97 26.69
C PHE A 403 6.26 4.01 25.38
N VAL A 404 7.43 3.40 25.33
CA VAL A 404 8.35 3.47 24.20
C VAL A 404 8.45 2.09 23.57
N PHE A 405 8.05 1.97 22.30
CA PHE A 405 8.45 0.83 21.47
C PHE A 405 9.94 0.99 21.14
N THR A 406 10.76 0.04 21.60
CA THR A 406 12.24 0.13 21.56
C THR A 406 12.85 -0.66 20.42
N SER A 407 12.20 -1.75 19.99
CA SER A 407 12.66 -2.54 18.83
C SER A 407 12.11 -2.00 17.51
N THR A 408 12.35 -0.71 17.23
CA THR A 408 11.82 0.02 16.06
C THR A 408 12.91 0.38 15.05
N GLU A 409 13.89 -0.51 14.87
CA GLU A 409 15.02 -0.29 13.98
C GLU A 409 14.57 -0.21 12.51
N THR A 410 15.09 0.79 11.79
CA THR A 410 14.86 0.93 10.34
C THR A 410 15.79 0.07 9.52
N ASN A 411 16.95 -0.29 10.08
CA ASN A 411 17.91 -1.17 9.44
C ASN A 411 17.41 -2.60 9.58
N ASP A 412 17.36 -3.32 8.47
CA ASP A 412 16.84 -4.68 8.42
C ASP A 412 17.89 -5.55 7.73
N PRO A 413 18.51 -6.50 8.44
CA PRO A 413 19.60 -7.32 7.88
C PRO A 413 19.21 -8.11 6.63
N PHE A 414 17.92 -8.42 6.46
CA PHE A 414 17.43 -9.07 5.25
C PHE A 414 17.36 -8.08 4.09
N MET A 415 16.91 -6.85 4.33
CA MET A 415 16.95 -5.80 3.30
C MET A 415 18.38 -5.43 2.89
N ASP A 416 19.34 -5.44 3.82
CA ASP A 416 20.75 -5.24 3.49
C ASP A 416 21.28 -6.33 2.55
N GLN A 417 20.94 -7.60 2.81
CA GLN A 417 21.22 -8.72 1.89
C GLN A 417 20.56 -8.53 0.51
N MET A 418 19.34 -8.00 0.45
CA MET A 418 18.68 -7.69 -0.83
C MET A 418 19.43 -6.60 -1.60
N VAL A 419 19.93 -5.56 -0.91
CA VAL A 419 20.70 -4.47 -1.53
C VAL A 419 22.05 -4.99 -2.03
N ASP A 420 22.72 -5.85 -1.28
CA ASP A 420 24.00 -6.43 -1.69
C ASP A 420 23.82 -7.41 -2.87
N TYR A 421 22.72 -8.17 -2.89
CA TYR A 421 22.37 -9.02 -4.03
C TYR A 421 22.21 -8.23 -5.34
N LEU A 422 21.77 -6.97 -5.28
CA LEU A 422 21.68 -6.10 -6.46
C LEU A 422 23.06 -5.68 -7.00
N LYS A 423 24.12 -5.79 -6.21
CA LYS A 423 25.50 -5.47 -6.61
C LYS A 423 26.25 -6.70 -7.07
N GLU A 424 26.19 -7.77 -6.28
CA GLU A 424 26.92 -9.03 -6.51
C GLU A 424 26.07 -10.21 -6.00
N THR A 425 26.12 -11.36 -6.66
CA THR A 425 25.43 -12.58 -6.21
C THR A 425 26.14 -13.16 -4.97
N PRO A 426 25.56 -13.10 -3.77
CA PRO A 426 26.19 -13.63 -2.55
C PRO A 426 26.18 -15.16 -2.55
N THR A 427 27.16 -15.76 -1.87
CA THR A 427 27.32 -17.23 -1.78
C THR A 427 26.32 -17.90 -0.84
N SER A 428 25.68 -17.14 0.07
CA SER A 428 24.69 -17.65 1.03
C SER A 428 23.62 -16.61 1.30
N ILE A 429 22.38 -17.06 1.39
CA ILE A 429 21.20 -16.22 1.65
C ILE A 429 20.58 -16.69 2.95
N THR A 430 20.41 -15.76 3.89
CA THR A 430 19.68 -16.04 5.12
C THR A 430 18.24 -15.60 4.94
N PRO A 431 17.25 -16.51 4.98
CA PRO A 431 15.84 -16.15 4.87
C PRO A 431 15.42 -15.17 5.97
N PRO A 432 14.31 -14.43 5.78
CA PRO A 432 13.80 -13.52 6.81
C PRO A 432 13.60 -14.25 8.14
N ALA A 433 14.27 -13.76 9.17
CA ALA A 433 14.36 -14.38 10.48
C ALA A 433 12.97 -14.52 11.16
N LYS A 434 12.75 -15.66 11.84
CA LYS A 434 11.54 -15.93 12.65
C LYS A 434 11.78 -15.81 14.16
N ASP A 435 13.02 -15.58 14.58
CA ASP A 435 13.47 -15.35 15.96
C ASP A 435 13.35 -13.86 16.38
N GLN A 436 12.49 -13.12 15.70
CA GLN A 436 12.23 -11.70 15.95
C GLN A 436 11.42 -11.48 17.24
N TRP A 437 11.55 -10.31 17.83
CA TRP A 437 10.95 -9.96 19.12
C TRP A 437 9.42 -10.17 19.17
N PHE A 438 8.72 -9.94 18.05
CA PHE A 438 7.26 -10.08 17.90
C PHE A 438 6.76 -11.54 17.78
N TYR A 439 7.68 -12.52 17.82
CA TYR A 439 7.38 -13.94 17.97
C TYR A 439 7.70 -14.49 19.36
N SER A 440 8.49 -13.77 20.17
CA SER A 440 8.84 -14.22 21.53
C SER A 440 7.66 -14.07 22.49
N ALA A 441 7.16 -15.20 23.01
CA ALA A 441 6.04 -15.20 23.96
C ALA A 441 6.35 -14.39 25.23
N GLU A 442 7.57 -14.50 25.74
CA GLU A 442 8.05 -13.77 26.92
C GLU A 442 8.03 -12.25 26.68
N VAL A 443 8.57 -11.81 25.54
CA VAL A 443 8.58 -10.40 25.15
C VAL A 443 7.14 -9.88 25.00
N LEU A 444 6.28 -10.63 24.32
CA LEU A 444 4.88 -10.25 24.12
C LEU A 444 4.11 -10.14 25.44
N GLU A 445 4.36 -11.03 26.40
CA GLU A 445 3.77 -10.96 27.73
C GLU A 445 4.24 -9.70 28.47
N ASN A 446 5.53 -9.44 28.50
CA ASN A 446 6.13 -8.28 29.17
C ASN A 446 5.58 -6.95 28.61
N ILE A 447 5.55 -6.79 27.28
CA ILE A 447 5.03 -5.58 26.62
C ILE A 447 3.55 -5.37 26.96
N LYS A 448 2.74 -6.43 26.94
CA LYS A 448 1.31 -6.35 27.28
C LYS A 448 1.10 -5.99 28.74
N GLN A 449 1.90 -6.53 29.65
CA GLN A 449 1.85 -6.16 31.07
C GLN A 449 2.18 -4.67 31.26
N LYS A 450 3.24 -4.16 30.61
CA LYS A 450 3.58 -2.74 30.64
C LYS A 450 2.49 -1.86 30.02
N ALA A 451 1.88 -2.28 28.90
CA ALA A 451 0.81 -1.53 28.25
C ALA A 451 -0.46 -1.46 29.13
N ASN A 452 -0.79 -2.55 29.83
CA ASN A 452 -1.86 -2.57 30.84
C ASN A 452 -1.56 -1.61 31.99
N MET A 453 -0.35 -1.69 32.55
CA MET A 453 0.08 -0.80 33.62
C MET A 453 0.00 0.67 33.21
N MET A 454 0.45 0.99 31.99
CA MET A 454 0.36 2.33 31.42
C MET A 454 -1.10 2.79 31.32
N SER A 455 -1.99 1.94 30.81
CA SER A 455 -3.43 2.21 30.69
C SER A 455 -4.08 2.46 32.06
N GLU A 456 -3.81 1.62 33.05
CA GLU A 456 -4.33 1.76 34.42
C GLU A 456 -3.81 3.01 35.12
N THR A 457 -2.52 3.32 34.95
CA THR A 457 -1.90 4.52 35.51
C THR A 457 -2.47 5.78 34.86
N ALA A 458 -2.65 5.78 33.53
CA ALA A 458 -3.29 6.87 32.81
C ALA A 458 -4.74 7.09 33.24
N LYS A 459 -5.52 6.01 33.45
CA LYS A 459 -6.89 6.10 33.96
C LYS A 459 -6.98 6.68 35.37
N SER A 460 -6.03 6.31 36.24
CA SER A 460 -6.03 6.74 37.64
C SER A 460 -5.49 8.15 37.86
N LEU A 461 -4.50 8.58 37.07
CA LEU A 461 -3.81 9.86 37.26
C LEU A 461 -4.04 10.87 36.14
N GLY A 462 -4.70 10.50 35.04
CA GLY A 462 -4.91 11.36 33.86
C GLY A 462 -5.77 12.61 34.09
N THR A 463 -6.48 12.71 35.21
CA THR A 463 -7.21 13.94 35.60
C THR A 463 -6.29 14.99 36.23
N SER A 464 -5.07 14.62 36.60
CA SER A 464 -4.07 15.52 37.18
C SER A 464 -3.33 16.27 36.08
N ARG A 465 -3.32 17.61 36.16
CA ARG A 465 -2.52 18.46 35.25
C ARG A 465 -1.00 18.30 35.39
N ARG A 466 -0.54 17.49 36.35
CA ARG A 466 0.88 17.27 36.65
C ARG A 466 1.47 16.04 35.94
N PHE A 467 0.62 15.12 35.52
CA PHE A 467 1.04 13.89 34.85
C PHE A 467 0.69 13.96 33.36
N SER A 468 1.63 13.55 32.53
CA SER A 468 1.42 13.33 31.11
C SER A 468 1.73 11.88 30.75
N PHE A 469 0.92 11.32 29.86
CA PHE A 469 1.04 9.95 29.37
C PHE A 469 1.22 10.00 27.87
N LEU A 470 2.31 9.40 27.39
CA LEU A 470 2.70 9.42 25.99
C LEU A 470 3.00 8.00 25.48
N VAL A 471 2.86 7.81 24.19
CA VAL A 471 3.40 6.64 23.47
C VAL A 471 4.40 7.15 22.43
N ALA A 472 5.55 6.52 22.31
CA ALA A 472 6.54 6.85 21.29
C ALA A 472 7.18 5.58 20.71
N ALA A 473 7.87 5.74 19.60
CA ALA A 473 8.71 4.70 18.99
C ALA A 473 10.12 5.26 18.87
N LEU A 474 11.04 4.73 19.68
CA LEU A 474 12.42 5.19 19.75
C LEU A 474 13.34 3.98 19.91
N PRO A 475 14.33 3.79 19.03
CA PRO A 475 15.24 2.66 19.14
C PRO A 475 16.03 2.73 20.46
N ASP A 476 16.08 1.60 21.19
CA ASP A 476 16.93 1.40 22.37
C ASP A 476 17.38 -0.07 22.42
N GLU A 477 18.68 -0.30 22.25
CA GLU A 477 19.28 -1.64 22.18
C GLU A 477 19.24 -2.38 23.53
N GLU A 478 19.05 -1.69 24.66
CA GLU A 478 18.99 -2.33 25.98
C GLU A 478 17.65 -3.03 26.25
N PHE A 479 16.59 -2.67 25.51
CA PHE A 479 15.25 -3.16 25.77
C PHE A 479 14.62 -3.77 24.52
N ILE A 480 14.11 -4.99 24.65
CA ILE A 480 13.44 -5.69 23.55
C ILE A 480 11.94 -5.42 23.58
N GLY A 481 11.40 -4.98 22.45
CA GLY A 481 9.99 -4.74 22.21
C GLY A 481 9.52 -3.37 22.69
N ALA A 482 9.22 -3.23 23.99
CA ALA A 482 8.81 -1.96 24.56
C ALA A 482 9.06 -1.85 26.07
N THR A 483 9.21 -0.61 26.53
CA THR A 483 9.38 -0.28 27.94
C THR A 483 8.69 1.05 28.30
N ILE A 484 8.77 1.49 29.55
CA ILE A 484 8.19 2.76 30.01
C ILE A 484 9.27 3.67 30.55
N TYR A 485 9.46 4.81 29.88
CA TYR A 485 10.36 5.86 30.32
C TYR A 485 9.65 6.78 31.30
N HIS A 486 10.36 7.18 32.34
CA HIS A 486 9.89 8.14 33.31
C HIS A 486 10.74 9.39 33.28
N TYR A 487 10.13 10.52 32.94
CA TYR A 487 10.74 11.83 33.00
C TYR A 487 10.14 12.64 34.13
N ARG A 488 10.99 13.38 34.84
CA ARG A 488 10.59 14.32 35.89
C ARG A 488 11.21 15.67 35.61
N ARG A 489 10.34 16.69 35.45
CA ARG A 489 10.72 18.09 35.15
C ARG A 489 11.71 18.18 33.98
N GLY A 490 11.40 17.50 32.88
CA GLY A 490 12.26 17.48 31.71
C GLY A 490 13.44 16.48 31.75
N VAL A 491 13.72 15.84 32.89
CA VAL A 491 14.91 14.97 33.05
C VAL A 491 14.50 13.50 33.13
N LEU A 492 15.11 12.65 32.30
CA LEU A 492 14.91 11.20 32.34
C LEU A 492 15.42 10.62 33.66
N LYS A 493 14.57 9.84 34.36
CA LYS A 493 14.88 9.21 35.65
C LYS A 493 15.12 7.72 35.53
N THR A 494 14.29 7.03 34.77
CA THR A 494 14.47 5.61 34.46
C THR A 494 13.94 5.30 33.06
N ARG A 495 14.57 4.32 32.40
CA ARG A 495 14.12 3.73 31.13
C ARG A 495 13.26 2.48 31.32
N ASP A 496 13.12 2.00 32.56
CA ASP A 496 12.28 0.85 32.89
C ASP A 496 11.45 1.11 34.15
N PHE A 497 10.42 1.94 33.99
CA PHE A 497 9.48 2.22 35.06
C PHE A 497 8.54 1.02 35.26
N SER A 498 8.51 0.49 36.49
CA SER A 498 7.64 -0.63 36.88
C SER A 498 6.67 -0.28 38.01
N LYS A 499 7.04 0.63 38.92
CA LYS A 499 6.15 1.14 39.97
C LYS A 499 6.70 2.45 40.54
N PRO A 500 5.83 3.34 41.04
CA PRO A 500 6.29 4.46 41.84
C PRO A 500 6.92 3.95 43.14
N ALA A 501 8.03 4.55 43.55
CA ALA A 501 8.66 4.25 44.84
C ALA A 501 7.80 4.81 45.98
N ILE A 502 6.79 4.04 46.40
CA ILE A 502 5.95 4.43 47.55
C ILE A 502 6.68 4.01 48.82
N HIS A 503 7.39 4.95 49.44
CA HIS A 503 7.97 4.77 50.77
C HIS A 503 6.86 4.62 51.83
N ARG A 504 7.13 3.87 52.92
CA ARG A 504 6.22 3.82 54.09
C ARG A 504 5.92 5.27 54.50
N VAL A 505 4.65 5.61 54.75
CA VAL A 505 4.17 7.00 54.96
C VAL A 505 5.03 7.81 55.95
N ARG A 506 5.60 7.15 56.97
CA ARG A 506 6.47 7.77 57.99
C ARG A 506 7.88 8.16 57.49
N ASN A 507 8.32 7.63 56.35
CA ASN A 507 9.67 7.78 55.79
C ASN A 507 9.68 8.68 54.54
N ILE A 508 8.55 9.31 54.20
CA ILE A 508 8.47 10.20 53.05
C ILE A 508 9.10 11.54 53.43
N THR A 509 10.27 11.82 52.85
CA THR A 509 11.00 13.09 53.04
C THR A 509 10.79 14.05 51.88
N ASP A 510 10.58 13.53 50.66
CA ASP A 510 10.22 14.34 49.50
C ASP A 510 8.70 14.44 49.36
N LYS A 511 8.19 15.68 49.40
CA LYS A 511 6.78 16.02 49.15
C LYS A 511 6.29 15.51 47.79
N GLN A 512 7.19 15.27 46.84
CA GLN A 512 6.87 14.77 45.50
C GLN A 512 6.42 13.31 45.49
N ASP A 513 6.87 12.47 46.42
CA ASP A 513 6.48 11.05 46.47
C ASP A 513 5.02 10.87 46.88
N LEU A 514 4.47 11.84 47.63
CA LEU A 514 3.04 11.91 47.94
C LEU A 514 2.19 12.15 46.69
N MET A 515 2.74 12.68 45.59
CA MET A 515 1.96 12.98 44.38
C MET A 515 1.43 11.73 43.67
N TRP A 516 2.11 10.60 43.83
CA TRP A 516 1.71 9.31 43.26
C TRP A 516 0.50 8.69 43.98
N CYS A 517 0.21 9.12 45.22
CA CYS A 517 -0.92 8.59 46.01
C CYS A 517 -2.26 9.32 45.74
N LYS A 518 -2.31 10.24 44.76
CA LYS A 518 -3.50 11.08 44.46
C LYS A 518 -4.62 10.39 43.67
N SER A 519 -4.47 9.12 43.32
CA SER A 519 -5.32 8.30 42.43
C SER A 519 -6.86 8.31 42.70
N LYS A 520 -7.35 8.98 43.76
CA LYS A 520 -8.80 9.11 44.07
C LYS A 520 -9.27 10.52 44.49
N CYS A 521 -8.49 11.57 44.28
CA CYS A 521 -8.93 12.94 44.61
C CYS A 521 -9.69 13.60 43.46
N PHE A 522 -11.03 13.54 43.49
CA PHE A 522 -11.85 14.52 42.76
C PHE A 522 -11.62 15.93 43.35
N TYR A 523 -11.51 16.93 42.47
CA TYR A 523 -11.38 18.35 42.84
C TYR A 523 -12.41 18.73 43.90
N PHE A 524 -11.95 19.27 45.04
CA PHE A 524 -12.84 19.93 45.99
C PHE A 524 -13.14 21.34 45.47
N HIS A 525 -14.33 21.53 44.89
CA HIS A 525 -14.89 22.87 44.74
C HIS A 525 -15.73 23.20 45.97
N LEU A 526 -15.41 24.30 46.65
CA LEU A 526 -16.29 24.82 47.70
C LEU A 526 -17.57 25.34 47.02
N LYS A 527 -18.71 24.70 47.29
CA LYS A 527 -20.00 25.20 46.80
C LYS A 527 -20.40 26.45 47.62
N PRO A 528 -20.77 27.57 46.97
CA PRO A 528 -21.12 28.81 47.68
C PRO A 528 -22.33 28.68 48.61
N LYS A 529 -23.19 27.67 48.43
CA LYS A 529 -24.39 27.42 49.26
C LYS A 529 -24.11 26.88 50.67
N LEU A 530 -22.86 26.55 51.03
CA LEU A 530 -22.50 25.94 52.33
C LEU A 530 -21.49 26.75 53.15
N CYS A 531 -21.15 27.98 52.74
CA CYS A 531 -20.31 28.85 53.57
C CYS A 531 -21.13 29.41 54.75
N PHE A 532 -20.68 29.19 55.98
CA PHE A 532 -21.31 29.74 57.19
C PHE A 532 -21.22 31.28 57.21
N GLN A 533 -22.21 31.94 57.84
CA GLN A 533 -22.24 33.39 58.03
C GLN A 533 -20.97 33.89 58.74
N GLY A 534 -20.00 34.39 57.97
CA GLY A 534 -18.69 34.85 58.45
C GLY A 534 -17.52 34.65 57.48
N GLN A 535 -17.72 33.85 56.43
CA GLN A 535 -16.69 33.55 55.42
C GLN A 535 -16.99 34.19 54.05
N VAL A 536 -15.95 34.51 53.28
CA VAL A 536 -16.00 34.86 51.86
C VAL A 536 -15.09 33.92 51.08
N LEU A 537 -15.51 33.53 49.88
CA LEU A 537 -14.60 32.92 48.91
C LEU A 537 -13.61 34.00 48.44
N GLY A 538 -12.32 33.72 48.53
CA GLY A 538 -11.29 34.56 47.93
C GLY A 538 -11.32 34.48 46.39
N GLU A 539 -10.29 34.98 45.72
CA GLU A 539 -10.15 34.83 44.25
C GLU A 539 -10.06 33.35 43.85
N GLY A 540 -11.22 32.73 43.61
CA GLY A 540 -11.40 31.34 43.19
C GLY A 540 -12.13 30.45 44.22
N PRO A 541 -12.84 29.39 43.77
CA PRO A 541 -13.64 28.46 44.60
C PRO A 541 -12.81 27.55 45.53
N GLU A 542 -11.51 27.81 45.68
CA GLU A 542 -10.54 26.99 46.42
C GLU A 542 -9.95 27.73 47.65
N LYS A 543 -10.31 29.00 47.87
CA LYS A 543 -9.81 29.83 48.98
C LYS A 543 -10.96 30.35 49.84
N VAL A 544 -10.86 30.17 51.15
CA VAL A 544 -11.80 30.76 52.14
C VAL A 544 -11.05 31.81 52.95
N GLN A 545 -11.63 33.01 53.06
CA GLN A 545 -11.13 34.08 53.91
C GLN A 545 -12.23 34.52 54.91
N PRO A 546 -11.86 34.89 56.15
CA PRO A 546 -12.81 35.48 57.09
C PRO A 546 -13.21 36.89 56.64
N LYS A 547 -14.49 37.27 56.85
CA LYS A 547 -15.04 38.58 56.44
C LYS A 547 -14.40 39.78 57.14
N THR A 548 -13.80 39.62 58.32
CA THR A 548 -13.16 40.69 59.09
C THR A 548 -12.04 40.13 59.99
N PRO A 549 -10.94 40.86 60.22
CA PRO A 549 -9.96 40.46 61.22
C PRO A 549 -10.50 40.79 62.61
N THR A 550 -10.40 39.80 63.52
CA THR A 550 -10.64 39.84 64.98
C THR A 550 -12.09 40.03 65.49
N THR A 551 -12.66 38.95 66.04
CA THR A 551 -12.95 38.81 67.49
C THR A 551 -13.39 37.36 67.79
N TYR A 552 -12.91 36.84 68.92
CA TYR A 552 -12.95 35.43 69.34
C TYR A 552 -14.33 34.96 69.84
N ASN A 553 -14.49 33.63 69.93
CA ASN A 553 -15.52 32.85 70.65
C ASN A 553 -16.76 32.34 69.90
N LYS A 554 -16.56 31.68 68.75
CA LYS A 554 -17.42 30.55 68.34
C LYS A 554 -16.55 29.53 67.61
N TRP A 555 -16.70 28.25 67.97
CA TRP A 555 -16.10 27.14 67.21
C TRP A 555 -16.53 27.28 65.74
N MET A 556 -15.62 27.68 64.85
CA MET A 556 -15.88 27.66 63.42
C MET A 556 -15.78 26.22 62.94
N SER A 557 -16.92 25.55 62.78
CA SER A 557 -16.97 24.28 62.06
C SER A 557 -16.96 24.56 60.55
N CYS A 558 -15.89 24.18 59.87
CA CYS A 558 -15.91 24.08 58.41
C CYS A 558 -16.56 22.75 58.03
N SER A 559 -17.76 22.80 57.42
CA SER A 559 -18.34 21.61 56.79
C SER A 559 -17.66 21.35 55.43
N LEU A 560 -16.74 20.40 55.40
CA LEU A 560 -16.24 19.81 54.16
C LEU A 560 -17.28 18.82 53.61
N THR A 561 -17.61 18.91 52.34
CA THR A 561 -18.53 17.99 51.68
C THR A 561 -17.98 16.58 51.65
N TRP A 562 -18.85 15.59 51.90
CA TRP A 562 -18.57 14.17 51.75
C TRP A 562 -18.42 13.80 50.27
N THR A 563 -17.18 13.60 49.82
CA THR A 563 -16.88 12.72 48.70
C THR A 563 -16.32 11.43 49.31
N ARG A 564 -16.91 10.27 49.00
CA ARG A 564 -16.51 8.99 49.58
C ARG A 564 -15.08 8.64 49.13
N VAL A 565 -14.10 8.90 50.01
CA VAL A 565 -12.70 8.54 49.79
C VAL A 565 -12.55 7.03 49.98
N THR A 566 -12.17 6.29 48.94
CA THR A 566 -11.96 4.82 49.00
C THR A 566 -10.47 4.45 48.99
N GLY A 567 -9.61 5.26 49.62
CA GLY A 567 -8.16 5.08 49.72
C GLY A 567 -7.51 6.11 50.66
N ALA A 568 -6.17 6.17 50.73
CA ALA A 568 -5.45 7.15 51.57
C ALA A 568 -4.82 8.27 50.71
N PRO A 569 -5.55 9.35 50.39
CA PRO A 569 -5.02 10.43 49.57
C PRO A 569 -4.19 11.42 50.40
N PRO A 570 -3.06 11.93 49.88
CA PRO A 570 -2.36 13.06 50.47
C PRO A 570 -2.89 14.39 49.91
N TRP A 571 -3.14 15.35 50.80
CA TRP A 571 -3.49 16.72 50.47
C TRP A 571 -2.55 17.70 51.19
N ASN A 572 -2.43 18.90 50.65
CA ASN A 572 -1.58 19.95 51.22
C ASN A 572 -2.42 21.22 51.35
N GLN A 573 -2.61 21.69 52.57
CA GLN A 573 -3.36 22.90 52.87
C GLN A 573 -2.43 23.92 53.54
N ALA A 574 -2.52 25.19 53.13
CA ALA A 574 -1.76 26.27 53.75
C ALA A 574 -2.62 26.94 54.82
N TRP A 575 -2.14 26.96 56.06
CA TRP A 575 -2.80 27.60 57.20
C TRP A 575 -1.96 28.78 57.70
N ARG A 576 -2.59 29.92 58.01
CA ARG A 576 -1.98 31.00 58.82
C ARG A 576 -2.51 30.89 60.26
N TRP A 577 -1.61 31.09 61.23
CA TRP A 577 -1.65 30.61 62.63
C TRP A 577 -2.83 31.02 63.53
N GLY A 578 -3.10 30.19 64.55
CA GLY A 578 -3.80 30.56 65.79
C GLY A 578 -4.40 29.38 66.59
N THR A 579 -3.61 28.78 67.48
CA THR A 579 -3.99 27.86 68.60
C THR A 579 -4.40 26.42 68.25
N LEU A 580 -3.87 25.48 69.05
CA LEU A 580 -4.05 24.01 68.98
C LEU A 580 -5.51 23.60 68.78
N ALA A 581 -5.81 22.99 67.63
CA ALA A 581 -7.07 22.28 67.40
C ALA A 581 -6.80 20.77 67.40
N SER A 582 -7.34 20.07 68.39
CA SER A 582 -7.44 18.61 68.40
C SER A 582 -8.58 18.17 67.46
N ALA A 583 -8.26 17.30 66.50
CA ALA A 583 -9.25 16.70 65.62
C ALA A 583 -9.95 15.52 66.34
N TRP A 584 -11.24 15.66 66.63
CA TRP A 584 -12.10 14.54 67.02
C TRP A 584 -12.83 14.00 65.78
N TRP A 585 -12.74 12.68 65.55
CA TRP A 585 -13.48 11.96 64.52
C TRP A 585 -14.69 11.26 65.15
N PRO A 586 -15.94 11.59 64.81
CA PRO A 586 -17.09 10.77 65.17
C PRO A 586 -17.21 9.64 64.13
N GLY A 587 -16.86 8.41 64.52
CA GLY A 587 -16.99 7.25 63.62
C GLY A 587 -16.16 6.00 63.93
N PHE A 588 -15.39 5.97 65.02
CA PHE A 588 -14.83 4.73 65.56
C PHE A 588 -15.43 4.49 66.95
N CYS A 589 -16.51 3.71 67.01
CA CYS A 589 -16.79 2.91 68.20
C CYS A 589 -15.94 1.64 68.10
N PRO A 590 -14.96 1.41 68.98
CA PRO A 590 -14.56 0.05 69.31
C PRO A 590 -15.56 -0.46 70.35
N TRP A 591 -16.51 -1.29 69.94
CA TRP A 591 -17.13 -2.20 70.89
C TRP A 591 -16.13 -3.31 71.19
N SER A 592 -15.54 -3.26 72.37
CA SER A 592 -15.01 -4.41 73.08
C SER A 592 -15.35 -4.20 74.56
N PRO A 593 -16.19 -5.03 75.18
CA PRO A 593 -16.44 -4.93 76.61
C PRO A 593 -15.22 -5.50 77.35
N ALA A 594 -14.55 -4.64 78.12
CA ALA A 594 -13.53 -5.06 79.07
C ALA A 594 -14.20 -5.57 80.36
N GLY A 595 -13.84 -6.80 80.74
CA GLY A 595 -13.55 -7.23 82.11
C GLY A 595 -14.54 -6.89 83.22
N LEU A 596 -15.31 -7.90 83.63
CA LEU A 596 -15.73 -8.05 85.02
C LEU A 596 -14.54 -8.57 85.84
N SER A 597 -14.19 -7.84 86.90
CA SER A 597 -13.36 -8.29 88.01
C SER A 597 -14.10 -9.36 88.84
N PRO A 598 -13.40 -10.34 89.43
CA PRO A 598 -13.88 -11.00 90.63
C PRO A 598 -13.12 -10.46 91.86
N LYS A 599 -13.87 -9.94 92.83
CA LYS A 599 -13.49 -9.96 94.25
C LYS A 599 -14.45 -10.91 94.97
N ARG A 600 -13.98 -12.13 95.23
CA ARG A 600 -13.93 -12.77 96.55
C ARG A 600 -13.07 -14.02 96.45
#